data_AF-A0A9D8TMX4-F1
#
_entry.id   AF-A0A9D8TMX4-F1
#
_cell.length_a   1.000
_cell.length_b   1.000
_cell.length_c   1.000
_cell.angle_alpha   90.00
_cell.angle_beta   90.00
_cell.angle_gamma   90.00
#
_symmetry.space_group_name_H-M   'P 1'
#
loop_
_entity.id
_entity.type
_entity.pdbx_description
1 polymer ?
#
loop_
_entity_poly.entity_id
_entity_poly.type
_entity_poly.pdbx_seq_one_letter_code
_entity_poly.pdbx_strand_id
1 'polypeptide(L)'
;DGDSASSTEYYCMISAIADLPIKQSIAVTGSINQFGEIQPIGGVNEKIEGFYRVCKIQGISGIQGVIIPDSNRQSLVLKDEVVEAVRNGTFHIYPVKTVDEAIELLTGVKAGLIEGRRQADGERSDVSGETGAATEEPDTLYNIIREYLDSLGDNETKVRKRSFLARIFGR
;
A
#
# COMPACT_ATOMS: atom_id res chain seq x y z
N ASP A 1 12.95 2.26 -19.75
CA ASP A 1 11.57 2.41 -19.29
C ASP A 1 11.02 1.07 -18.87
N GLY A 2 10.33 1.02 -17.74
CA GLY A 2 9.77 -0.21 -17.19
C GLY A 2 8.68 0.07 -16.17
N ASP A 3 7.75 -0.85 -16.04
CA ASP A 3 6.56 -0.82 -15.19
C ASP A 3 6.86 -1.09 -13.69
N SER A 4 8.12 -1.30 -13.34
CA SER A 4 8.55 -1.71 -12.00
C SER A 4 8.33 -0.69 -10.87
N ALA A 5 7.86 0.52 -11.21
CA ALA A 5 7.50 1.59 -10.27
C ALA A 5 5.99 1.78 -10.11
N SER A 6 5.15 1.07 -10.89
CA SER A 6 3.69 1.25 -10.88
C SER A 6 3.07 0.95 -9.52
N SER A 7 3.59 -0.04 -8.77
CA SER A 7 3.17 -0.27 -7.38
C SER A 7 3.47 0.94 -6.48
N THR A 8 4.67 1.51 -6.61
CA THR A 8 5.10 2.68 -5.82
C THR A 8 4.22 3.90 -6.10
N GLU A 9 3.89 4.15 -7.37
CA GLU A 9 2.97 5.22 -7.76
C GLU A 9 1.59 5.03 -7.14
N TYR A 10 1.07 3.81 -7.17
CA TYR A 10 -0.18 3.45 -6.54
C TYR A 10 -0.16 3.73 -5.03
N TYR A 11 0.89 3.32 -4.30
CA TYR A 11 0.97 3.58 -2.85
C TYR A 11 1.04 5.07 -2.51
N CYS A 12 1.78 5.86 -3.30
CA CYS A 12 1.82 7.32 -3.13
C CYS A 12 0.44 7.94 -3.33
N MET A 13 -0.32 7.48 -4.33
CA MET A 13 -1.70 7.95 -4.57
C MET A 13 -2.62 7.59 -3.41
N ILE A 14 -2.59 6.34 -2.94
CA ILE A 14 -3.42 5.90 -1.81
C ILE A 14 -3.09 6.67 -0.53
N SER A 15 -1.80 6.85 -0.24
CA SER A 15 -1.31 7.68 0.87
C SER A 15 -1.84 9.11 0.79
N ALA A 16 -1.79 9.74 -0.38
CA ALA A 16 -2.27 11.10 -0.58
C ALA A 16 -3.80 11.22 -0.45
N ILE A 17 -4.55 10.22 -0.89
CA ILE A 17 -6.02 10.21 -0.76
C ILE A 17 -6.44 9.97 0.69
N ALA A 18 -5.75 9.06 1.40
CA ALA A 18 -6.05 8.72 2.78
C ALA A 18 -5.49 9.72 3.80
N ASP A 19 -4.68 10.69 3.36
CA ASP A 19 -3.89 11.59 4.23
C ASP A 19 -3.07 10.83 5.28
N LEU A 20 -2.51 9.68 4.89
CA LEU A 20 -1.73 8.81 5.77
C LEU A 20 -0.26 8.77 5.36
N PRO A 21 0.68 8.98 6.28
CA PRO A 21 2.10 8.87 5.98
C PRO A 21 2.49 7.41 5.71
N ILE A 22 3.44 7.22 4.80
CA ILE A 22 4.08 5.92 4.54
C ILE A 22 5.51 5.89 5.09
N LYS A 23 5.93 4.74 5.60
CA LYS A 23 7.27 4.51 6.15
C LYS A 23 8.35 4.71 5.09
N GLN A 24 9.13 5.77 5.25
CA GLN A 24 10.26 6.08 4.37
C GLN A 24 11.47 5.15 4.59
N SER A 25 11.47 4.33 5.64
CA SER A 25 12.51 3.32 5.87
C SER A 25 12.37 2.12 4.93
N ILE A 26 11.26 1.99 4.20
CA ILE A 26 10.98 0.84 3.34
C ILE A 26 10.98 1.31 1.88
N ALA A 27 11.91 0.80 1.08
CA ALA A 27 11.87 0.98 -0.37
C ALA A 27 10.90 -0.01 -1.02
N VAL A 28 10.41 0.34 -2.20
CA VAL A 28 9.42 -0.45 -2.94
C VAL A 28 9.88 -0.65 -4.38
N THR A 29 9.76 -1.88 -4.86
CA THR A 29 9.81 -2.19 -6.29
C THR A 29 8.78 -3.25 -6.62
N GLY A 30 8.17 -3.17 -7.79
CA GLY A 30 7.17 -4.13 -8.25
C GLY A 30 6.27 -3.49 -9.30
N SER A 31 5.88 -4.27 -10.29
CA SER A 31 4.79 -3.88 -11.19
C SER A 31 3.45 -4.29 -10.58
N ILE A 32 2.34 -3.70 -11.01
CA ILE A 32 0.98 -4.07 -10.60
C ILE A 32 0.09 -4.31 -11.82
N ASN A 33 -0.81 -5.28 -11.71
CA ASN A 33 -1.92 -5.41 -12.66
C ASN A 33 -3.22 -4.79 -12.12
N GLN A 34 -4.26 -4.77 -12.96
CA GLN A 34 -5.57 -4.22 -12.62
C GLN A 34 -6.30 -4.95 -11.48
N PHE A 35 -5.86 -6.16 -11.11
CA PHE A 35 -6.42 -6.94 -10.01
C PHE A 35 -5.69 -6.66 -8.68
N GLY A 36 -4.68 -5.78 -8.70
CA GLY A 36 -3.88 -5.47 -7.51
C GLY A 36 -2.79 -6.50 -7.21
N GLU A 37 -2.49 -7.40 -8.15
CA GLU A 37 -1.42 -8.38 -7.98
C GLU A 37 -0.06 -7.77 -8.32
N ILE A 38 0.93 -8.08 -7.50
CA ILE A 38 2.31 -7.61 -7.64
C ILE A 38 3.07 -8.53 -8.61
N GLN A 39 3.60 -7.93 -9.67
CA GLN A 39 4.24 -8.63 -10.77
C GLN A 39 5.78 -8.57 -10.68
N PRO A 40 6.47 -9.62 -11.16
CA PRO A 40 7.92 -9.71 -11.12
C PRO A 40 8.58 -8.57 -11.90
N ILE A 41 9.77 -8.20 -11.46
CA ILE A 41 10.57 -7.14 -12.08
C ILE A 41 11.97 -7.63 -12.40
N GLY A 42 12.62 -6.96 -13.35
CA GLY A 42 14.04 -7.11 -13.62
C GLY A 42 14.89 -6.32 -12.62
N GLY A 43 16.11 -6.82 -12.37
CA GLY A 43 17.12 -6.12 -11.56
C GLY A 43 16.79 -6.06 -10.07
N VAL A 44 16.11 -7.07 -9.52
CA VAL A 44 15.69 -7.10 -8.11
C VAL A 44 16.89 -7.01 -7.15
N ASN A 45 17.99 -7.69 -7.47
CA ASN A 45 19.20 -7.71 -6.65
C ASN A 45 19.83 -6.32 -6.58
N GLU A 46 19.99 -5.66 -7.74
CA GLU A 46 20.58 -4.32 -7.86
C GLU A 46 19.75 -3.27 -7.13
N LYS A 47 18.42 -3.40 -7.14
CA LYS A 47 17.51 -2.51 -6.41
C LYS A 47 17.61 -2.69 -4.90
N ILE A 48 17.62 -3.93 -4.41
CA ILE A 48 17.78 -4.22 -2.98
C ILE A 48 19.14 -3.70 -2.49
N GLU A 49 20.22 -4.06 -3.17
CA GLU A 49 21.57 -3.65 -2.80
C GLU A 49 21.77 -2.13 -2.93
N GLY A 50 21.12 -1.51 -3.90
CA GLY A 50 21.12 -0.07 -4.09
C GLY A 50 20.54 0.65 -2.88
N PHE A 51 19.36 0.22 -2.40
CA PHE A 51 18.75 0.80 -1.21
C PHE A 51 19.55 0.51 0.06
N TYR A 52 20.01 -0.74 0.24
CA TYR A 52 20.86 -1.11 1.38
C TYR A 52 22.11 -0.22 1.49
N ARG A 53 22.78 0.06 0.36
CA ARG A 53 23.94 0.96 0.32
C ARG A 53 23.59 2.38 0.77
N VAL A 54 22.44 2.92 0.36
CA VAL A 54 21.96 4.22 0.84
C VAL A 54 21.72 4.18 2.36
N CYS A 55 21.09 3.12 2.88
CA CYS A 55 20.91 2.93 4.32
C CYS A 55 22.24 2.87 5.07
N LYS A 56 23.26 2.20 4.53
CA LYS A 56 24.61 2.18 5.13
C LYS A 56 25.23 3.57 5.22
N ILE A 57 25.10 4.39 4.18
CA ILE A 57 25.64 5.75 4.16
C ILE A 57 24.94 6.63 5.21
N GLN A 58 23.62 6.46 5.38
CA GLN A 58 22.82 7.25 6.32
C GLN A 58 22.83 6.70 7.76
N GLY A 59 23.30 5.48 7.96
CA GLY A 59 23.22 4.74 9.22
C GLY A 59 22.06 3.74 9.23
N ILE A 60 22.38 2.47 9.47
CA ILE A 60 21.38 1.41 9.64
C ILE A 60 20.77 1.52 11.04
N SER A 61 19.45 1.67 11.10
CA SER A 61 18.67 1.78 12.34
C SER A 61 17.97 0.46 12.70
N GLY A 62 17.96 -0.52 11.79
CA GLY A 62 17.35 -1.83 11.99
C GLY A 62 15.90 -1.92 11.52
N ILE A 63 15.30 -0.82 11.08
CA ILE A 63 13.91 -0.78 10.56
C ILE A 63 13.85 -0.64 9.03
N GLN A 64 15.01 -0.61 8.37
CA GLN A 64 15.07 -0.43 6.92
C GLN A 64 14.82 -1.73 6.16
N GLY A 65 14.17 -1.64 5.01
CA GLY A 65 13.96 -2.82 4.17
C GLY A 65 13.42 -2.53 2.79
N VAL A 66 13.14 -3.59 2.04
CA VAL A 66 12.65 -3.49 0.65
C VAL A 66 11.46 -4.41 0.45
N ILE A 67 10.36 -3.85 -0.04
CA ILE A 67 9.23 -4.60 -0.57
C ILE A 67 9.57 -5.05 -2.00
N ILE A 68 9.38 -6.35 -2.27
CA ILE A 68 9.63 -6.97 -3.58
C ILE A 68 8.46 -7.87 -3.99
N PRO A 69 8.31 -8.18 -5.29
CA PRO A 69 7.37 -9.22 -5.72
C PRO A 69 7.75 -10.58 -5.13
N ASP A 70 6.78 -11.31 -4.56
CA ASP A 70 6.99 -12.67 -4.05
C ASP A 70 7.55 -13.61 -5.14
N SER A 71 7.12 -13.40 -6.38
CA SER A 71 7.60 -14.11 -7.57
C SER A 71 9.10 -13.92 -7.85
N ASN A 72 9.73 -12.84 -7.35
CA ASN A 72 11.17 -12.63 -7.49
C ASN A 72 12.01 -13.36 -6.43
N ARG A 73 11.42 -14.00 -5.41
CA ARG A 73 12.17 -14.68 -4.33
C ARG A 73 13.22 -15.67 -4.85
N GLN A 74 12.87 -16.45 -5.86
CA GLN A 74 13.78 -17.47 -6.43
C GLN A 74 14.92 -16.86 -7.24
N SER A 75 14.83 -15.59 -7.62
CA SER A 75 15.85 -14.85 -8.37
C SER A 75 16.84 -14.10 -7.46
N LEU A 76 16.66 -14.17 -6.13
CA LEU A 76 17.51 -13.46 -5.18
C LEU A 76 18.89 -14.11 -5.09
N VAL A 77 19.90 -13.36 -5.50
CA VAL A 77 21.32 -13.68 -5.35
C VAL A 77 22.00 -12.40 -4.88
N LEU A 78 21.93 -12.17 -3.57
CA LEU A 78 22.40 -10.94 -2.93
C LEU A 78 23.82 -11.11 -2.42
N LYS A 79 24.58 -10.01 -2.36
CA LYS A 79 25.87 -9.97 -1.67
C LYS A 79 25.77 -10.44 -0.21
N ASP A 80 26.83 -11.10 0.26
CA ASP A 80 26.94 -11.61 1.63
C ASP A 80 26.64 -10.56 2.69
N GLU A 81 27.06 -9.30 2.48
CA GLU A 81 26.80 -8.23 3.44
C GLU A 81 25.30 -7.91 3.63
N VAL A 82 24.49 -8.09 2.58
CA VAL A 82 23.04 -7.90 2.67
C VAL A 82 22.40 -9.12 3.33
N VAL A 83 22.84 -10.33 2.95
CA VAL A 83 22.37 -11.58 3.57
C VAL A 83 22.62 -11.56 5.08
N GLU A 84 23.80 -11.11 5.51
CA GLU A 84 24.15 -11.00 6.92
C GLU A 84 23.35 -9.92 7.64
N ALA A 85 23.11 -8.77 7.01
CA ALA A 85 22.26 -7.72 7.58
C ALA A 85 20.82 -8.21 7.80
N VAL A 86 20.29 -9.00 6.85
CA VAL A 86 18.97 -9.63 6.95
C VAL A 86 18.94 -10.68 8.05
N ARG A 87 19.96 -11.56 8.11
CA ARG A 87 20.10 -12.57 9.16
C ARG A 87 20.14 -11.97 10.56
N ASN A 88 20.79 -10.82 10.70
CA ASN A 88 20.91 -10.10 11.97
C ASN A 88 19.70 -9.20 12.30
N GLY A 89 18.67 -9.19 11.43
CA GLY A 89 17.46 -8.37 11.63
C GLY A 89 17.69 -6.87 11.51
N THR A 90 18.82 -6.46 10.92
CA THR A 90 19.19 -5.04 10.76
C THR A 90 18.73 -4.46 9.42
N PHE A 91 18.31 -5.32 8.50
CA PHE A 91 17.70 -4.96 7.21
C PHE A 91 16.65 -6.01 6.86
N HIS A 92 15.59 -5.63 6.15
CA HIS A 92 14.44 -6.52 5.91
C HIS A 92 14.10 -6.64 4.43
N ILE A 93 13.62 -7.80 4.01
CA ILE A 93 13.09 -8.02 2.67
C ILE A 93 11.66 -8.55 2.81
N TYR A 94 10.71 -7.83 2.23
CA TYR A 94 9.28 -8.10 2.33
C TYR A 94 8.73 -8.55 0.98
N PRO A 95 8.69 -9.86 0.71
CA PRO A 95 8.04 -10.40 -0.47
C PRO A 95 6.52 -10.29 -0.32
N VAL A 96 5.87 -9.65 -1.28
CA VAL A 96 4.41 -9.40 -1.27
C VAL A 96 3.77 -9.90 -2.56
N LYS A 97 2.50 -10.27 -2.48
CA LYS A 97 1.69 -10.75 -3.60
C LYS A 97 0.69 -9.73 -4.09
N THR A 98 0.21 -8.85 -3.21
CA THR A 98 -0.82 -7.87 -3.53
C THR A 98 -0.46 -6.47 -3.05
N VAL A 99 -1.11 -5.46 -3.63
CA VAL A 99 -1.01 -4.07 -3.17
C VAL A 99 -1.48 -3.90 -1.73
N ASP A 100 -2.44 -4.71 -1.29
CA ASP A 100 -2.97 -4.68 0.08
C ASP A 100 -1.90 -5.08 1.10
N GLU A 101 -1.16 -6.17 0.86
CA GLU A 101 -0.07 -6.60 1.74
C GLU A 101 1.01 -5.50 1.87
N ALA A 102 1.36 -4.85 0.76
CA ALA A 102 2.36 -3.80 0.73
C ALA A 102 1.91 -2.52 1.43
N ILE A 103 0.68 -2.05 1.18
CA ILE A 103 0.20 -0.81 1.78
C ILE A 103 0.02 -0.96 3.30
N GLU A 104 -0.35 -2.15 3.79
CA GLU A 104 -0.38 -2.45 5.22
C GLU A 104 1.02 -2.34 5.85
N LEU A 105 2.06 -2.85 5.17
CA LEU A 105 3.44 -2.71 5.63
C LEU A 105 3.88 -1.25 5.69
N LEU A 106 3.52 -0.46 4.68
CA LEU A 106 3.93 0.94 4.52
C LEU A 106 3.22 1.89 5.48
N THR A 107 1.94 1.68 5.74
CA THR A 107 1.11 2.56 6.59
C THR A 107 0.97 2.05 8.03
N GLY A 108 1.05 0.74 8.24
CA GLY A 108 0.68 0.09 9.50
C GLY A 108 -0.83 -0.05 9.72
N VAL A 109 -1.64 0.30 8.72
CA VAL A 109 -3.10 0.29 8.76
C VAL A 109 -3.64 -0.83 7.89
N LYS A 110 -4.67 -1.54 8.34
CA LYS A 110 -5.31 -2.61 7.56
C LYS A 110 -5.96 -2.08 6.29
N ALA A 111 -5.83 -2.79 5.17
CA ALA A 111 -6.38 -2.34 3.88
C ALA A 111 -7.91 -2.18 3.92
N GLY A 112 -8.61 -3.10 4.62
CA GLY A 112 -10.06 -3.12 4.72
C GLY A 112 -10.73 -3.90 3.59
N LEU A 113 -12.05 -4.10 3.70
CA LEU A 113 -12.83 -4.90 2.76
C LEU A 113 -13.95 -4.05 2.16
N ILE A 114 -14.21 -4.25 0.88
CA ILE A 114 -15.46 -3.80 0.27
C ILE A 114 -16.50 -4.89 0.55
N GLU A 115 -17.60 -4.53 1.23
CA GLU A 115 -18.75 -5.43 1.39
C GLU A 115 -19.15 -6.01 0.02
N GLY A 116 -19.15 -7.34 -0.09
CA GLY A 116 -19.47 -8.08 -1.32
C GLY A 116 -18.28 -8.79 -2.01
N ARG A 117 -17.02 -8.45 -1.70
CA ARG A 117 -15.85 -9.08 -2.37
C ARG A 117 -15.54 -10.51 -1.89
N ARG A 118 -15.99 -10.90 -0.68
CA ARG A 118 -15.89 -12.31 -0.19
C ARG A 118 -16.77 -13.32 -0.94
N GLN A 119 -17.78 -12.88 -1.69
CA GLN A 119 -18.64 -13.85 -2.40
C GLN A 119 -17.99 -14.40 -3.68
N ALA A 120 -16.93 -13.75 -4.21
CA ALA A 120 -16.28 -14.15 -5.45
C ALA A 120 -15.07 -15.08 -5.25
N ASP A 121 -14.31 -14.89 -4.16
CA ASP A 121 -13.08 -15.65 -3.90
C ASP A 121 -13.32 -16.62 -2.73
N GLY A 122 -13.78 -17.82 -3.08
CA GLY A 122 -14.23 -18.82 -2.12
C GLY A 122 -13.13 -19.34 -1.20
N GLU A 123 -13.22 -19.00 0.08
CA GLU A 123 -12.98 -19.94 1.19
C GLU A 123 -14.20 -19.89 2.11
N ARG A 124 -15.02 -20.93 1.99
CA ARG A 124 -16.14 -21.20 2.89
C ARG A 124 -15.57 -21.87 4.14
N SER A 125 -15.19 -21.09 5.14
CA SER A 125 -15.14 -21.60 6.50
C SER A 125 -16.51 -21.40 7.11
N ASP A 126 -17.29 -22.47 7.16
CA ASP A 126 -18.55 -22.52 7.87
C ASP A 126 -18.36 -22.08 9.33
N VAL A 127 -18.90 -20.92 9.69
CA VAL A 127 -19.24 -20.59 11.07
C VAL A 127 -20.69 -20.15 11.08
N SER A 128 -21.55 -21.12 11.37
CA SER A 128 -22.90 -20.89 11.85
C SER A 128 -22.84 -20.17 13.21
N GLY A 129 -23.42 -18.99 13.31
CA GLY A 129 -23.72 -18.40 14.62
C GLY A 129 -23.69 -16.88 14.66
N GLU A 130 -24.88 -16.32 14.91
CA GLU A 130 -25.13 -15.07 15.63
C GLU A 130 -25.07 -13.75 14.87
N THR A 131 -26.27 -13.30 14.48
CA THR A 131 -26.67 -11.91 14.42
C THR A 131 -26.33 -11.23 15.76
N GLY A 132 -25.31 -10.38 15.79
CA GLY A 132 -24.92 -9.67 17.02
C GLY A 132 -23.89 -8.58 16.76
N ALA A 133 -24.31 -7.34 17.01
CA ALA A 133 -23.53 -6.10 17.10
C ALA A 133 -22.77 -5.65 15.85
N ALA A 134 -23.09 -4.43 15.39
CA ALA A 134 -22.15 -3.60 14.65
C ALA A 134 -20.92 -3.39 15.56
N THR A 135 -19.94 -4.29 15.48
CA THR A 135 -18.60 -3.98 15.93
C THR A 135 -18.13 -2.87 15.01
N GLU A 136 -17.88 -1.68 15.55
CA GLU A 136 -17.19 -0.59 14.83
C GLU A 136 -16.03 -1.23 14.07
N GLU A 137 -16.13 -1.29 12.75
CA GLU A 137 -15.05 -1.86 11.95
C GLU A 137 -13.79 -1.03 12.25
N PRO A 138 -12.60 -1.65 12.37
CA PRO A 138 -11.38 -0.91 12.62
C PRO A 138 -11.19 0.22 11.61
N ASP A 139 -10.39 1.23 11.99
CA ASP A 139 -9.91 2.30 11.10
C ASP A 139 -9.08 1.69 9.95
N THR A 140 -9.76 1.08 8.98
CA THR A 140 -9.14 0.50 7.79
C THR A 140 -8.89 1.59 6.76
N LEU A 141 -7.92 1.38 5.88
CA LEU A 141 -7.66 2.28 4.74
C LEU A 141 -8.91 2.48 3.90
N TYR A 142 -9.70 1.43 3.68
CA TYR A 142 -11.00 1.52 3.00
C TYR A 142 -11.95 2.50 3.69
N ASN A 143 -12.14 2.38 5.00
CA ASN A 143 -13.04 3.24 5.77
C ASN A 143 -12.54 4.69 5.81
N ILE A 144 -11.22 4.91 5.99
CA ILE A 144 -10.60 6.23 5.97
C ILE A 144 -10.82 6.94 4.63
N ILE A 145 -10.55 6.24 3.52
CA ILE A 145 -10.73 6.79 2.18
C ILE A 145 -12.22 7.06 1.90
N ARG A 146 -13.11 6.15 2.33
CA ARG A 146 -14.55 6.31 2.15
C ARG A 146 -15.06 7.56 2.87
N GLU A 147 -14.70 7.75 4.13
CA GLU A 147 -15.07 8.93 4.91
C GLU A 147 -14.55 10.22 4.28
N TYR A 148 -13.30 10.22 3.79
CA TYR A 148 -12.74 11.35 3.06
C TYR A 148 -13.55 11.68 1.81
N LEU A 149 -13.87 10.68 0.98
CA LEU A 149 -14.66 10.88 -0.24
C LEU A 149 -16.10 11.35 0.06
N ASP A 150 -16.74 10.81 1.10
CA ASP A 150 -18.08 11.25 1.53
C ASP A 150 -18.04 12.72 1.98
N SER A 151 -16.99 13.14 2.68
CA SER A 151 -16.79 14.55 3.08
C SER A 151 -16.64 15.51 1.89
N LEU A 152 -16.09 15.05 0.76
CA LEU A 152 -16.01 15.83 -0.47
C LEU A 152 -17.38 16.01 -1.13
N GLY A 153 -18.23 14.98 -1.08
CA GLY A 153 -19.61 15.03 -1.61
C GLY A 153 -20.49 16.06 -0.87
N ASP A 154 -20.34 16.16 0.44
CA ASP A 154 -21.05 17.16 1.25
C ASP A 154 -20.56 18.59 0.98
N ASN A 155 -19.25 18.77 0.72
CA ASN A 155 -18.68 20.05 0.35
C ASN A 155 -19.06 20.48 -1.07
N GLU A 156 -19.09 19.57 -2.05
CA GLU A 156 -19.65 19.82 -3.37
C GLU A 156 -21.10 20.30 -3.27
N THR A 157 -21.91 19.71 -2.39
CA THR A 157 -23.31 20.10 -2.18
C THR A 157 -23.44 21.51 -1.58
N LYS A 158 -22.51 21.93 -0.72
CA LYS A 158 -22.42 23.33 -0.22
C LYS A 158 -21.94 24.31 -1.30
N VAL A 159 -20.98 23.93 -2.14
CA VAL A 159 -20.45 24.78 -3.23
C VAL A 159 -21.47 24.91 -4.38
N ARG A 160 -22.22 23.85 -4.71
CA ARG A 160 -23.27 23.84 -5.75
C ARG A 160 -24.49 24.71 -5.41
N LYS A 161 -24.73 25.01 -4.12
CA LYS A 161 -25.82 25.91 -3.71
C LYS A 161 -25.61 27.38 -4.13
N ARG A 162 -24.41 27.77 -4.56
CA ARG A 162 -24.23 29.02 -5.30
C ARG A 162 -24.51 28.73 -6.78
N SER A 163 -25.74 29.02 -7.20
CA SER A 163 -26.19 28.96 -8.59
C SER A 163 -25.12 29.46 -9.55
N PHE A 164 -24.89 28.72 -10.64
CA PHE A 164 -23.96 29.10 -11.72
C PHE A 164 -24.23 30.52 -12.25
N LEU A 165 -25.50 30.94 -12.28
CA LEU A 165 -25.90 32.30 -12.64
C LEU A 165 -25.43 33.35 -11.62
N ALA A 166 -25.37 33.02 -10.33
CA ALA A 166 -24.86 33.92 -9.29
C ALA A 166 -23.33 34.09 -9.38
N ARG A 167 -22.59 33.14 -9.97
CA ARG A 167 -21.14 33.25 -10.24
C ARG A 167 -20.83 34.09 -11.48
N ILE A 168 -21.76 34.18 -12.44
CA ILE A 168 -21.58 34.95 -13.69
C ILE A 168 -22.18 36.36 -13.57
N PHE A 169 -23.27 36.54 -12.83
CA PHE A 169 -24.01 37.81 -12.72
C PHE A 169 -24.01 38.42 -11.31
N GLY A 170 -23.16 37.91 -10.41
CA GLY A 170 -23.05 38.43 -9.04
C GLY A 170 -22.37 39.80 -8.98
N ARG A 171 -23.19 40.84 -8.86
CA ARG A 171 -22.89 42.06 -8.07
C ARG A 171 -22.59 41.71 -6.62
#